data_AF-A0A4V2BHC6-F1
#
_entry.id   AF-A0A4V2BHC6-F1
#
_cell.length_a   1.000
_cell.length_b   1.000
_cell.length_c   1.000
_cell.angle_alpha   90.00
_cell.angle_beta   90.00
_cell.angle_gamma   90.00
#
_symmetry.space_group_name_H-M   'P 1'
#
loop_
_entity.id
_entity.type
_entity.pdbx_description
1 polymer ?
#
loop_
_entity_poly.entity_id
_entity_poly.type
_entity_poly.pdbx_seq_one_letter_code
_entity_poly.pdbx_strand_id
1 'polypeptide(L)'
;MPQAITRAANIPRLNRFGWLMAVYAENHARLARLFAPAHLDEGRYVSTIGDGLDLYLDVIQTHRYTVELRLTYGLRDPETGEPDPSAFVRVYRDA
;
A
#
# COMPACT_ATOMS: atom_id res chain seq x y z
N MET A 1 -41.31 22.51 -30.65
CA MET A 1 -40.68 22.13 -29.36
C MET A 1 -39.97 20.80 -29.56
N PRO A 2 -38.63 20.74 -29.74
CA PRO A 2 -37.93 19.47 -29.86
C PRO A 2 -37.70 18.89 -28.46
N GLN A 3 -38.17 17.67 -28.22
CA GLN A 3 -37.87 16.92 -26.99
C GLN A 3 -36.47 16.35 -27.07
N ALA A 4 -35.61 16.72 -26.12
CA ALA A 4 -34.30 16.13 -25.94
C ALA A 4 -34.44 14.71 -25.35
N ILE A 5 -33.89 13.70 -26.05
CA ILE A 5 -33.82 12.33 -25.55
C ILE A 5 -32.63 12.26 -24.58
N THR A 6 -32.89 12.20 -23.28
CA THR A 6 -31.86 11.95 -22.28
C THR A 6 -31.40 10.51 -22.41
N ARG A 7 -30.25 10.30 -23.06
CA ARG A 7 -29.57 9.01 -23.04
C ARG A 7 -28.94 8.82 -21.67
N ALA A 8 -29.63 8.11 -20.78
CA ALA A 8 -29.08 7.72 -19.50
C ALA A 8 -27.79 6.92 -19.74
N ALA A 9 -26.64 7.49 -19.35
CA ALA A 9 -25.38 6.78 -19.40
C ALA A 9 -25.46 5.62 -18.40
N ASN A 10 -25.46 4.39 -18.90
CA ASN A 10 -25.43 3.20 -18.07
C ASN A 10 -24.00 3.04 -17.53
N ILE A 11 -23.69 3.73 -16.44
CA ILE A 11 -22.38 3.65 -15.79
C ILE A 11 -22.31 2.25 -15.15
N PRO A 12 -21.41 1.37 -15.60
CA PRO A 12 -21.27 0.04 -15.02
C PRO A 12 -20.96 0.19 -13.54
N ARG A 13 -21.87 -0.29 -12.67
CA ARG A 13 -21.58 -0.38 -11.24
C ARG A 13 -20.54 -1.48 -11.06
N LEU A 14 -19.38 -1.13 -10.52
CA LEU A 14 -18.37 -2.13 -10.16
C LEU A 14 -19.03 -3.19 -9.27
N ASN A 15 -18.92 -4.45 -9.68
CA ASN A 15 -19.27 -5.57 -8.81
C ASN A 15 -18.26 -5.65 -7.65
N ARG A 16 -18.55 -6.46 -6.62
CA ARG A 16 -17.67 -6.58 -5.44
C ARG A 16 -16.23 -6.94 -5.80
N PHE A 17 -16.05 -7.79 -6.81
CA PHE A 17 -14.74 -8.17 -7.30
C PHE A 17 -14.00 -6.98 -7.94
N GLY A 18 -14.66 -6.22 -8.81
CA GLY A 18 -14.08 -5.04 -9.43
C GLY A 18 -13.68 -3.98 -8.39
N TRP A 19 -14.48 -3.81 -7.33
CA TRP A 19 -14.11 -2.94 -6.20
C TRP A 19 -12.87 -3.44 -5.46
N LEU A 20 -12.81 -4.73 -5.16
CA LEU A 20 -11.64 -5.33 -4.50
C LEU A 20 -10.37 -5.14 -5.36
N MET A 21 -10.46 -5.39 -6.66
CA MET A 21 -9.34 -5.21 -7.58
C MET A 21 -8.92 -3.74 -7.70
N ALA A 22 -9.87 -2.81 -7.68
CA ALA A 22 -9.56 -1.38 -7.69
C ALA A 22 -8.77 -0.97 -6.43
N VAL A 23 -9.19 -1.43 -5.26
CA VAL A 23 -8.47 -1.18 -3.99
C VAL A 23 -7.07 -1.80 -4.01
N TYR A 24 -6.93 -3.03 -4.53
CA TYR A 24 -5.61 -3.65 -4.67
C TYR A 24 -4.70 -2.90 -5.64
N ALA A 25 -5.20 -2.49 -6.79
CA ALA A 25 -4.44 -1.71 -7.76
C ALA A 25 -4.01 -0.35 -7.18
N GLU A 26 -4.90 0.33 -6.46
CA GLU A 26 -4.58 1.60 -5.81
C GLU A 26 -3.52 1.42 -4.71
N ASN A 27 -3.67 0.41 -3.86
CA ASN A 27 -2.69 0.10 -2.83
C ASN A 27 -1.33 -0.27 -3.42
N HIS A 28 -1.32 -1.09 -4.48
CA HIS A 28 -0.09 -1.47 -5.19
C HIS A 28 0.62 -0.24 -5.77
N ALA A 29 -0.10 0.62 -6.49
CA ALA A 29 0.46 1.83 -7.07
C ALA A 29 1.02 2.78 -5.99
N ARG A 30 0.33 2.91 -4.85
CA ARG A 30 0.81 3.72 -3.70
C ARG A 30 2.10 3.16 -3.12
N LEU A 31 2.15 1.86 -2.85
CA LEU A 31 3.35 1.20 -2.31
C LEU A 31 4.53 1.26 -3.29
N ALA A 32 4.28 1.03 -4.58
CA ALA A 32 5.28 1.13 -5.62
C ALA A 32 5.88 2.54 -5.70
N ARG A 33 5.03 3.57 -5.63
CA ARG A 33 5.46 4.97 -5.64
C ARG A 33 6.23 5.36 -4.38
N LEU A 34 5.80 4.91 -3.20
CA LEU A 34 6.40 5.31 -1.92
C LEU A 34 7.74 4.64 -1.67
N PHE A 35 7.88 3.37 -2.03
CA PHE A 35 9.02 2.56 -1.61
C PHE A 35 9.88 2.03 -2.75
N ALA A 36 9.42 2.11 -4.00
CA ALA A 36 10.12 1.54 -5.16
C ALA A 36 10.66 0.12 -4.91
N PRO A 37 9.81 -0.84 -4.47
CA PRO A 37 10.23 -2.14 -3.93
C PRO A 37 11.01 -3.04 -4.90
N ALA A 38 11.03 -2.71 -6.19
CA ALA A 38 11.87 -3.39 -7.17
C ALA A 38 13.39 -3.17 -6.95
N HIS A 39 13.77 -2.12 -6.23
CA HIS A 39 15.17 -1.73 -6.01
C HIS A 39 15.58 -1.77 -4.53
N LEU A 40 14.74 -2.34 -3.66
CA LEU A 40 15.05 -2.45 -2.23
C LEU A 40 15.82 -3.74 -1.96
N ASP A 41 16.97 -3.59 -1.30
CA ASP A 41 17.69 -4.70 -0.69
C ASP A 41 17.11 -5.02 0.70
N GLU A 42 17.28 -6.26 1.16
CA GLU A 42 16.90 -6.68 2.52
C GLU A 42 17.62 -5.84 3.58
N GLY A 43 16.89 -5.44 4.62
CA GLY A 43 17.42 -4.56 5.67
C GLY A 43 16.41 -3.52 6.16
N ARG A 44 16.92 -2.50 6.86
CA ARG A 44 16.09 -1.43 7.46
C ARG A 44 16.39 -0.09 6.80
N TYR A 45 15.31 0.59 6.43
CA TYR A 45 15.30 1.97 5.94
C TYR A 45 14.51 2.83 6.92
N VAL A 46 14.86 4.12 7.00
CA VAL A 46 14.13 5.09 7.81
C VAL A 46 13.77 6.30 6.95
N SER A 47 12.50 6.69 7.02
CA SER A 47 12.02 7.95 6.49
C SER A 47 11.80 8.89 7.66
N THR A 48 12.70 9.85 7.81
CA THR A 48 12.64 10.90 8.83
C THR A 48 12.15 12.19 8.22
N ILE A 49 11.16 12.81 8.86
CA ILE A 49 10.72 14.17 8.56
C ILE A 49 10.88 15.01 9.84
N GLY A 50 11.37 16.24 9.71
CA GLY A 50 11.90 16.99 10.85
C GLY A 50 10.91 17.19 12.02
N ASP A 51 9.62 17.33 11.72
CA ASP A 51 8.56 17.60 12.68
C ASP A 51 7.54 16.45 12.82
N GLY A 52 7.83 15.29 12.24
CA GLY A 52 6.94 14.14 12.26
C GLY A 52 7.60 12.86 12.77
N LEU A 53 6.81 11.78 12.82
CA LEU A 53 7.30 10.48 13.26
C LEU A 53 8.16 9.82 12.17
N ASP A 54 9.26 9.22 12.61
CA ASP A 54 10.07 8.35 11.76
C ASP A 54 9.25 7.14 11.33
N LEU A 55 9.25 6.86 10.02
CA LEU A 55 8.74 5.60 9.48
C LEU A 55 9.91 4.65 9.25
N TYR A 56 9.93 3.56 10.00
CA TYR A 56 10.87 2.46 9.81
C TYR A 56 10.27 1.45 8.84
N LEU A 57 10.98 1.19 7.75
CA LEU A 57 10.65 0.17 6.76
C LEU A 57 11.69 -0.96 6.84
N ASP A 58 11.25 -2.13 7.28
CA ASP A 58 12.04 -3.35 7.26
C ASP A 58 11.69 -4.16 6.01
N VAL A 59 12.67 -4.37 5.14
CA VAL A 59 12.60 -5.32 4.02
C VAL A 59 13.04 -6.67 4.58
N ILE A 60 12.06 -7.51 4.91
CA ILE A 60 12.27 -8.78 5.61
C ILE A 60 12.87 -9.80 4.66
N GLN A 61 12.26 -9.95 3.48
CA GLN A 61 12.71 -10.94 2.51
C GLN A 61 12.35 -10.54 1.07
N THR A 62 13.28 -10.81 0.15
CA THR A 62 13.09 -10.55 -1.27
C THR A 62 12.93 -11.86 -2.07
N HIS A 63 11.70 -12.07 -2.53
CA HIS A 63 11.22 -13.07 -3.51
C HIS A 63 11.82 -12.92 -4.91
N ARG A 64 11.45 -13.80 -5.84
CA ARG A 64 11.57 -13.54 -7.29
C ARG A 64 10.48 -12.60 -7.80
N TYR A 65 9.27 -12.70 -7.24
CA TYR A 65 8.11 -11.90 -7.66
C TYR A 65 7.50 -11.09 -6.52
N THR A 66 7.97 -11.27 -5.30
CA THR A 66 7.40 -10.61 -4.12
C THR A 66 8.48 -9.99 -3.24
N VAL A 67 8.10 -9.00 -2.43
CA VAL A 67 8.92 -8.45 -1.35
C VAL A 67 8.07 -8.39 -0.10
N GLU A 68 8.62 -8.86 1.02
CA GLU A 68 7.97 -8.80 2.33
C GLU A 68 8.49 -7.61 3.12
N LEU A 69 7.57 -6.78 3.59
CA LEU A 69 7.84 -5.53 4.25
C LEU A 69 7.18 -5.50 5.63
N ARG A 70 7.85 -4.92 6.61
CA ARG A 70 7.24 -4.43 7.85
C ARG A 70 7.41 -2.92 7.95
N LEU A 71 6.33 -2.23 8.27
CA LEU A 71 6.32 -0.79 8.52
C LEU A 71 5.96 -0.53 9.98
N THR A 72 6.70 0.34 10.64
CA THR A 72 6.39 0.76 12.01
C THR A 72 6.87 2.19 12.26
N TYR A 73 6.17 2.90 13.15
CA TYR A 73 6.66 4.18 13.68
C TYR A 73 7.60 4.01 14.88
N GLY A 74 7.91 2.77 15.27
CA GLY A 74 8.78 2.48 16.41
C GLY A 74 8.15 2.80 17.78
N LEU A 75 6.88 3.18 17.80
CA LEU A 75 6.09 3.31 19.02
C LEU A 75 5.97 1.93 19.66
N ARG A 76 6.22 1.84 20.96
CA ARG A 76 6.12 0.57 21.70
C ARG A 76 4.78 0.49 22.39
N ASP A 77 4.11 -0.65 22.20
CA ASP A 77 2.94 -1.00 22.98
C ASP A 77 3.35 -1.14 24.48
N PRO A 78 2.69 -0.42 25.41
CA PRO A 78 3.01 -0.50 26.83
C PRO A 78 2.72 -1.88 27.45
N GLU A 79 1.83 -2.69 26.88
CA GLU A 79 1.50 -4.02 27.40
C GLU A 79 2.47 -5.09 26.90
N THR A 80 2.78 -5.08 25.60
CA THR A 80 3.61 -6.14 24.97
C THR A 80 5.07 -5.75 24.79
N GLY A 81 5.39 -4.44 24.77
CA GLY A 81 6.72 -3.91 24.49
C GLY A 81 7.14 -3.95 23.01
N GLU A 82 6.32 -4.56 22.16
CA GLU A 82 6.54 -4.69 20.72
C GLU A 82 6.23 -3.38 19.99
N PRO A 83 6.84 -3.13 18.81
CA PRO A 83 6.48 -1.99 17.99
C PRO A 83 5.04 -2.09 17.49
N ASP A 84 4.16 -1.19 17.93
CA ASP A 84 2.77 -1.07 17.47
C ASP A 84 2.38 0.42 17.37
N PRO A 85 1.80 0.89 16.25
CA PRO A 85 1.31 0.13 15.10
C PRO A 85 2.43 -0.47 14.24
N SER A 86 2.22 -1.72 13.82
CA SER A 86 3.01 -2.40 12.79
C SER A 86 2.14 -2.91 11.65
N ALA A 87 2.58 -2.68 10.41
CA ALA A 87 1.94 -3.22 9.21
C ALA A 87 2.88 -4.18 8.49
N PHE A 88 2.44 -5.41 8.27
CA PHE A 88 3.14 -6.39 7.44
C PHE A 88 2.50 -6.46 6.07
N VAL A 89 3.29 -6.25 5.01
CA VAL A 89 2.80 -6.15 3.64
C VAL A 89 3.65 -7.01 2.73
N ARG A 90 3.01 -7.81 1.88
CA ARG A 90 3.67 -8.49 0.77
C ARG A 90 3.33 -7.77 -0.54
N VAL A 91 4.34 -7.29 -1.24
CA VAL A 91 4.19 -6.54 -2.50
C VAL A 91 4.62 -7.41 -3.67
N TYR A 92 3.81 -7.48 -4.72
CA TYR A 92 4.13 -8.16 -5.97
C TYR A 92 4.85 -7.21 -6.92
N ARG A 93 5.94 -7.68 -7.54
CA ARG A 93 6.81 -6.90 -8.42
C ARG A 93 6.43 -7.00 -9.91
N ASP A 94 5.56 -7.93 -10.24
CA ASP A 94 5.11 -8.29 -11.59
C ASP A 94 3.62 -8.00 -11.82
N ALA A 95 2.97 -7.32 -10.88
CA ALA A 95 1.57 -6.89 -10.99
C ALA A 95 1.41 -5.70 -11.94
#